data_AF-A0A8T5JSZ8-F1
#
_entry.id   AF-A0A8T5JSZ8-F1
#
_cell.length_a   1.000
_cell.length_b   1.000
_cell.length_c   1.000
_cell.angle_alpha   90.00
_cell.angle_beta   90.00
_cell.angle_gamma   90.00
#
_symmetry.space_group_name_H-M   'P 1'
#
loop_
_entity.id
_entity.type
_entity.pdbx_description
1 polymer ?
#
loop_
_entity_poly.entity_id
_entity_poly.type
_entity_poly.pdbx_seq_one_letter_code
_entity_poly.pdbx_strand_id
1 'polypeptide(L)'
;MKIKNIISRKGQSLSINTIVIAAIALIILVVLIAIFGGQIRKFLFGASSCSGECTERVECDIGYNTVLSGTNCDDKNTEGMDRQYEYVCCIPLIDRIT
;
A
#
# COMPACT_ATOMS: atom_id res chain seq x y z
N MET A 1 63.55 -25.92 -21.47
CA MET A 1 62.32 -25.18 -21.84
C MET A 1 61.27 -25.46 -20.76
N LYS A 2 60.95 -24.49 -19.89
CA LYS A 2 59.99 -24.68 -18.78
C LYS A 2 58.64 -24.09 -19.17
N ILE A 3 57.62 -24.94 -19.31
CA ILE A 3 56.24 -24.54 -19.55
C ILE A 3 55.67 -23.98 -18.24
N LYS A 4 55.36 -22.68 -18.23
CA LYS A 4 54.73 -21.99 -17.10
C LYS A 4 53.23 -22.24 -17.20
N ASN A 5 52.66 -23.10 -16.35
CA ASN A 5 51.21 -23.25 -16.22
C ASN A 5 50.64 -21.98 -15.56
N ILE A 6 50.05 -21.09 -16.36
CA ILE A 6 49.37 -19.88 -15.89
C ILE A 6 47.86 -20.14 -15.95
N ILE A 7 47.34 -20.96 -15.03
CA ILE A 7 45.91 -20.97 -14.75
C ILE A 7 45.70 -19.99 -13.59
N SER A 8 45.51 -18.73 -13.95
CA SER A 8 45.19 -17.66 -13.02
C SER A 8 43.81 -17.96 -12.42
N ARG A 9 43.77 -18.41 -11.16
CA ARG A 9 42.53 -18.48 -10.38
C ARG A 9 42.07 -17.05 -10.02
N LYS A 10 41.65 -16.28 -11.03
CA LYS A 10 40.85 -15.05 -10.84
C LYS A 10 39.40 -15.47 -10.61
N GLY A 11 39.17 -16.18 -9.51
CA GLY A 11 37.86 -16.69 -9.13
C GLY A 11 37.56 -16.28 -7.70
N GLN A 12 36.72 -15.24 -7.56
CA GLN A 12 35.93 -14.88 -6.38
C GLN A 12 36.71 -14.52 -5.10
N SER A 13 37.07 -13.25 -4.96
CA SER A 13 37.43 -12.67 -3.65
C SER A 13 36.27 -11.90 -2.99
N LEU A 14 35.01 -12.22 -3.33
CA LEU A 14 33.93 -11.89 -2.42
C LEU A 14 34.06 -12.85 -1.25
N SER A 15 34.47 -12.32 -0.10
CA SER A 15 34.61 -13.10 1.13
C SER A 15 33.32 -13.89 1.36
N ILE A 16 33.45 -15.16 1.73
CA ILE A 16 32.32 -16.02 2.11
C ILE A 16 31.43 -15.31 3.16
N ASN A 17 32.04 -14.51 4.04
CA ASN A 17 31.33 -13.71 5.01
C ASN A 17 30.35 -12.71 4.36
N THR A 18 30.75 -12.10 3.23
CA THR A 18 29.89 -11.16 2.50
C THR A 18 28.66 -11.85 1.92
N ILE A 19 28.82 -13.08 1.42
CA ILE A 19 27.72 -13.89 0.90
C ILE A 19 26.75 -14.26 2.03
N VAL A 20 27.28 -14.66 3.18
CA VAL A 20 26.47 -15.00 4.37
C VAL A 20 25.67 -13.79 4.86
N ILE A 21 26.30 -12.62 4.97
CA ILE A 21 25.62 -11.38 5.40
C ILE A 21 24.52 -10.99 4.39
N ALA A 22 24.80 -11.07 3.09
CA ALA A 22 23.81 -10.78 2.06
C ALA A 22 22.60 -11.72 2.13
N ALA A 23 22.83 -13.01 2.36
CA ALA A 23 21.76 -13.99 2.51
C ALA A 23 20.87 -13.70 3.75
N ILE A 24 21.50 -13.39 4.90
CA ILE A 24 20.76 -13.04 6.12
C ILE A 24 19.94 -11.76 5.92
N ALA A 25 20.52 -10.72 5.32
CA ALA A 25 19.82 -9.47 5.05
C ALA A 25 18.60 -9.68 4.13
N LEU A 26 18.75 -10.50 3.09
CA LEU A 26 17.65 -10.84 2.18
C LEU A 26 16.53 -11.58 2.91
N ILE A 27 16.86 -12.57 3.75
CA ILE A 27 15.85 -13.29 4.55
C ILE A 27 15.08 -12.33 5.46
N ILE A 28 15.80 -11.47 6.18
CA ILE A 28 15.17 -10.47 7.07
C ILE A 28 14.24 -9.57 6.26
N LEU A 29 14.68 -9.07 5.10
CA LEU A 29 13.85 -8.23 4.23
C LEU A 29 12.53 -8.93 3.85
N VAL A 30 12.61 -10.19 3.43
CA VAL A 30 11.41 -10.97 3.06
C VAL A 30 10.47 -11.15 4.26
N VAL A 31 11.01 -11.44 5.45
CA VAL A 31 10.22 -11.57 6.68
C VAL A 31 9.52 -10.26 7.04
N LEU A 32 10.22 -9.12 6.93
CA LEU A 32 9.63 -7.81 7.17
C LEU A 32 8.51 -7.52 6.18
N ILE A 33 8.72 -7.77 4.88
CA ILE A 33 7.67 -7.58 3.86
C ILE A 33 6.46 -8.48 4.14
N ALA A 34 6.66 -9.73 4.58
CA ALA A 34 5.56 -10.64 4.89
C ALA A 34 4.73 -10.16 6.09
N ILE A 35 5.39 -9.69 7.16
CA ILE A 35 4.70 -9.21 8.38
C ILE A 35 4.01 -7.86 8.11
N PHE A 36 4.74 -6.91 7.55
CA PHE A 36 4.22 -5.56 7.33
C PHE A 36 3.28 -5.47 6.13
N GLY A 37 3.48 -6.29 5.10
CA GLY A 37 2.62 -6.33 3.92
C GLY A 37 1.17 -6.71 4.23
N GLY A 38 0.94 -7.57 5.22
CA GLY A 38 -0.41 -7.93 5.67
C GLY A 38 -1.18 -6.77 6.31
N GLN A 39 -0.48 -5.87 7.01
CA GLN A 39 -1.09 -4.73 7.69
C GLN A 39 -1.37 -3.56 6.75
N ILE A 40 -0.51 -3.34 5.73
CA ILE A 40 -0.71 -2.28 4.73
C ILE A 40 -2.06 -2.45 4.02
N ARG A 41 -2.47 -3.68 3.69
CA ARG A 41 -3.78 -3.93 3.08
C ARG A 41 -4.93 -3.53 4.00
N LYS A 42 -4.86 -3.88 5.29
CA LYS A 42 -5.90 -3.51 6.27
C LYS A 42 -5.97 -2.00 6.48
N PHE A 43 -4.82 -1.33 6.51
CA PHE A 43 -4.75 0.12 6.58
C PHE A 43 -5.36 0.77 5.33
N LEU A 44 -5.07 0.24 4.14
CA LEU A 44 -5.64 0.74 2.88
C LEU A 44 -7.16 0.60 2.84
N PHE A 45 -7.69 -0.54 3.31
CA PHE A 45 -9.14 -0.76 3.41
C PHE A 45 -9.81 0.15 4.45
N GLY A 46 -9.16 0.39 5.60
CA GLY A 46 -9.68 1.33 6.61
C GLY A 46 -9.62 2.79 6.15
N ALA A 47 -8.59 3.16 5.38
CA ALA A 47 -8.46 4.50 4.82
C ALA A 47 -9.46 4.75 3.68
N SER A 48 -9.84 3.71 2.92
CA SER A 48 -10.87 3.82 1.89
C SER A 48 -12.28 3.61 2.42
N SER A 49 -12.49 3.05 3.62
CA SER A 49 -13.84 2.87 4.16
C SER A 49 -14.43 4.22 4.61
N CYS A 50 -15.47 4.66 3.91
CA CYS A 50 -16.30 5.78 4.34
C CYS A 50 -17.02 5.41 5.63
N SER A 51 -16.77 6.18 6.71
CA SER A 51 -17.47 6.05 7.99
C SER A 51 -18.75 6.90 8.05
N GLY A 52 -18.97 7.77 7.06
CA GLY A 52 -20.15 8.62 6.93
C GLY A 52 -21.12 8.15 5.84
N GLU A 53 -21.94 9.07 5.35
CA GLU A 53 -22.87 8.80 4.27
C GLU A 53 -22.19 9.02 2.91
N CYS A 54 -22.35 8.05 2.00
CA CYS A 54 -21.95 8.20 0.60
C CYS A 54 -23.10 8.90 -0.15
N THR A 55 -22.89 10.16 -0.52
CA THR A 55 -23.85 10.90 -1.37
C THR A 55 -23.10 11.71 -2.42
N GLU A 56 -23.84 12.39 -3.30
CA GLU A 56 -23.30 13.29 -4.29
C GLU A 56 -22.59 14.47 -3.63
N ARG A 57 -21.50 14.93 -4.26
CA ARG A 57 -20.70 16.06 -3.76
C ARG A 57 -21.52 17.33 -3.49
N VAL A 58 -22.60 17.54 -4.23
CA VAL A 58 -23.47 18.72 -4.09
C VAL A 58 -24.33 18.67 -2.83
N GLU A 59 -24.77 17.48 -2.40
CA GLU A 59 -25.57 17.31 -1.17
C GLU A 59 -24.72 17.35 0.11
N CYS A 60 -23.41 17.11 -0.04
CA CYS A 60 -22.43 17.17 1.05
C CYS A 60 -22.21 18.60 1.59
N ASP A 61 -22.59 19.64 0.86
CA ASP A 61 -22.29 21.05 1.19
C ASP A 61 -23.22 21.62 2.30
N ILE A 62 -24.29 20.89 2.64
CA ILE A 62 -25.31 21.29 3.61
C ILE A 62 -25.33 20.30 4.79
N GLY A 63 -24.62 20.63 5.87
CA GLY A 63 -24.68 19.90 7.16
C GLY A 63 -23.51 18.95 7.45
N TYR A 64 -22.54 18.83 6.54
CA TYR A 64 -21.33 18.01 6.73
C TYR A 64 -20.08 18.90 6.86
N ASN A 65 -18.99 18.38 7.45
CA ASN A 65 -17.78 19.20 7.69
C ASN A 65 -16.55 18.76 6.93
N THR A 66 -16.54 17.52 6.45
CA THR A 66 -15.43 16.98 5.68
C THR A 66 -15.97 16.15 4.53
N VAL A 67 -15.52 16.50 3.33
CA VAL A 67 -15.77 15.78 2.09
C VAL A 67 -14.53 14.97 1.76
N LEU A 68 -14.64 13.65 1.73
CA LEU A 68 -13.54 12.73 1.39
C LEU A 68 -13.80 12.07 0.04
N SER A 69 -12.97 12.39 -0.96
CA SER A 69 -12.94 11.71 -2.26
C SER A 69 -12.00 10.49 -2.21
N GLY A 70 -12.25 9.48 -3.06
CA GLY A 70 -11.40 8.28 -3.15
C GLY A 70 -11.65 7.22 -2.06
N THR A 71 -12.88 7.17 -1.54
CA THR A 71 -13.36 6.14 -0.60
C THR A 71 -14.12 5.05 -1.36
N ASN A 72 -14.55 4.00 -0.66
CA ASN A 72 -15.39 2.92 -1.18
C ASN A 72 -16.82 3.37 -1.57
N CYS A 73 -17.12 4.67 -1.54
CA CYS A 73 -18.36 5.23 -2.08
C CYS A 73 -18.44 5.08 -3.61
N ASP A 74 -17.30 5.00 -4.30
CA ASP A 74 -17.25 4.80 -5.75
C ASP A 74 -17.74 3.40 -6.19
N ASP A 75 -17.62 2.39 -5.31
CA ASP A 75 -18.01 1.00 -5.61
C ASP A 75 -19.52 0.76 -5.56
N LYS A 76 -20.31 1.69 -5.01
CA LYS A 76 -21.79 1.57 -4.97
C LYS A 76 -22.47 1.86 -6.31
N ASN A 77 -21.72 2.28 -7.33
CA ASN A 77 -22.21 2.52 -8.69
C ASN A 77 -22.34 1.24 -9.54
N THR A 78 -22.88 0.14 -8.98
CA THR A 78 -23.12 -1.10 -9.75
C THR A 78 -24.58 -1.47 -9.94
N GLU A 79 -25.55 -0.59 -9.66
CA GLU A 79 -26.93 -0.81 -10.11
C GLU A 79 -27.57 0.48 -10.63
N GLY A 80 -26.97 1.03 -11.70
CA GLY A 80 -27.64 1.91 -12.65
C GLY A 80 -27.86 3.36 -12.23
N MET A 81 -26.94 4.27 -12.58
CA MET A 81 -27.24 5.58 -13.17
C MET A 81 -25.95 6.33 -13.54
N ASP A 82 -26.10 7.38 -14.35
CA ASP A 82 -25.10 8.12 -15.12
C ASP A 82 -23.74 8.41 -14.47
N ARG A 83 -22.67 8.27 -15.27
CA ARG A 83 -21.25 8.56 -14.92
C ARG A 83 -20.95 10.05 -14.71
N GLN A 84 -21.95 10.86 -14.35
CA GLN A 84 -21.83 12.32 -14.30
C GLN A 84 -21.71 12.87 -12.87
N TYR A 85 -21.96 12.05 -11.84
CA TYR A 85 -21.93 12.49 -10.44
C TYR A 85 -20.74 11.87 -9.68
N GLU A 86 -19.92 12.73 -9.07
CA GLU A 86 -18.82 12.34 -8.17
C GLU A 86 -19.43 12.03 -6.80
N TYR A 87 -19.49 10.74 -6.45
CA TYR A 87 -19.91 10.30 -5.12
C TYR A 87 -18.75 10.46 -4.15
N VAL A 88 -19.01 11.10 -3.01
CA VAL A 88 -18.00 11.40 -2.00
C VAL A 88 -18.49 10.94 -0.64
N CYS A 89 -17.56 10.72 0.28
CA CYS A 89 -17.89 10.38 1.65
C CYS A 89 -18.13 11.65 2.47
N CYS A 90 -19.34 11.79 3.00
CA CYS A 90 -19.80 12.91 3.80
C CYS A 90 -19.86 12.53 5.27
N ILE A 91 -19.01 13.13 6.11
CA ILE A 91 -19.00 12.87 7.55
C ILE A 91 -19.80 13.96 8.28
N PRO A 92 -20.93 13.61 8.94
CA PRO A 92 -21.71 14.58 9.69
C PRO A 92 -20.95 15.02 10.95
N LEU A 93 -21.16 16.26 11.38
CA LEU A 93 -20.52 16.85 12.57
C LEU A 93 -20.78 16.12 13.90
N ILE A 94 -21.70 15.16 13.92
CA ILE A 94 -22.24 14.58 15.15
C ILE A 94 -21.35 13.44 15.68
N ASP A 95 -20.47 12.85 14.87
CA ASP A 95 -19.65 11.69 15.28
C ASP A 95 -18.35 12.02 16.05
N ARG A 96 -18.13 13.28 16.46
CA ARG A 96 -16.93 13.66 17.24
C ARG A 96 -17.12 13.69 18.76
N ILE A 97 -18.27 13.27 19.28
CA ILE A 97 -18.56 13.24 20.73
C ILE A 97 -19.34 11.98 21.11
N THR A 98 -18.68 10.81 21.07
CA THR A 98 -18.91 9.73 22.04
C THR A 98 -17.76 8.74 22.04
#